data_AF-A0A520CZ40-F1
#
_entry.id   AF-A0A520CZ40-F1
#
_cell.length_a   1.000
_cell.length_b   1.000
_cell.length_c   1.000
_cell.angle_alpha   90.00
_cell.angle_beta   90.00
_cell.angle_gamma   90.00
#
_symmetry.space_group_name_H-M   'P 1'
#
loop_
_entity.id
_entity.type
_entity.pdbx_description
1 polymer ?
#
loop_
_entity_poly.entity_id
_entity_poly.type
_entity_poly.pdbx_seq_one_letter_code
_entity_poly.pdbx_strand_id
1 'polypeptide(L)'
;RAQNYSASLYFPLNVAKFWKIQNNVSVFLSKFDDGNLEGAKYRASKVAYNFNHNHSITLPKNYAIEVGIWLNSPRLQGVEETTITQYAVNANIQKSLMNKKLKIRIGMDDTFLTNHWEGRLKYQNVNLNVVNHYLSRRAAFSVNYNFGNQNIKSARNRNTATDDIKGRAGGN
;
A
#
# COMPACT_ATOMS: atom_id res chain seq x y z
N ARG A 1 -5.56 26.86 -10.72
CA ARG A 1 -6.09 25.54 -11.19
C ARG A 1 -5.03 24.44 -11.04
N ALA A 2 -5.41 23.27 -10.51
CA ALA A 2 -4.52 22.11 -10.38
C ALA A 2 -4.90 21.01 -11.39
N GLN A 3 -3.92 20.45 -12.09
CA GLN A 3 -4.08 19.30 -12.99
C GLN A 3 -3.13 18.20 -12.53
N ASN A 4 -3.65 16.98 -12.41
CA ASN A 4 -2.86 15.81 -12.05
C ASN A 4 -3.06 14.73 -13.10
N TYR A 5 -1.97 14.28 -13.70
CA TYR A 5 -1.94 13.15 -14.62
C TYR A 5 -1.24 11.98 -13.92
N SER A 6 -1.75 10.77 -14.06
CA SER A 6 -1.16 9.59 -13.41
C SER A 6 -1.13 8.38 -14.33
N ALA A 7 -0.06 7.62 -14.25
CA ALA A 7 0.05 6.29 -14.84
C ALA A 7 0.50 5.31 -13.77
N SER A 8 -0.10 4.11 -13.74
CA SER A 8 0.22 3.08 -12.76
C SER A 8 0.45 1.74 -13.44
N LEU A 9 1.47 1.03 -12.99
CA LEU A 9 1.82 -0.31 -13.41
C LEU A 9 1.79 -1.23 -12.20
N TYR A 10 1.03 -2.32 -12.32
CA TYR A 10 1.01 -3.40 -11.34
C TYR A 10 1.53 -4.68 -12.00
N PHE A 11 2.55 -5.27 -11.39
CA PHE A 11 3.23 -6.45 -11.93
C PHE A 11 3.44 -7.49 -10.81
N PRO A 12 2.59 -8.52 -10.74
CA PRO A 12 2.81 -9.68 -9.88
C PRO A 12 3.71 -10.70 -10.59
N LEU A 13 4.71 -11.23 -9.88
CA LEU A 13 5.61 -12.26 -10.37
C LEU A 13 5.63 -13.45 -9.42
N ASN A 14 5.47 -14.65 -9.96
CA ASN A 14 5.71 -15.89 -9.21
C ASN A 14 7.10 -16.40 -9.58
N VAL A 15 8.12 -16.11 -8.76
CA VAL A 15 9.50 -16.58 -9.00
C VAL A 15 9.59 -18.09 -8.80
N ALA A 16 8.89 -18.59 -7.78
CA ALA A 16 8.73 -20.02 -7.51
C ALA A 16 7.38 -20.28 -6.84
N LYS A 17 6.97 -21.56 -6.71
CA LYS A 17 5.73 -21.93 -5.98
C LYS A 17 5.69 -21.36 -4.56
N PHE A 18 6.84 -21.19 -3.93
CA PHE A 18 6.99 -20.69 -2.59
C PHE A 18 7.33 -19.19 -2.51
N TRP A 19 7.54 -18.49 -3.63
CA TRP A 19 7.97 -17.10 -3.64
C TRP A 19 7.22 -16.27 -4.68
N LYS A 20 6.47 -15.30 -4.18
CA LYS A 20 5.72 -14.32 -4.96
C LYS A 20 6.29 -12.92 -4.72
N ILE A 21 6.29 -12.11 -5.76
CA ILE A 21 6.65 -10.70 -5.72
C ILE A 21 5.45 -9.91 -6.24
N GLN A 22 5.14 -8.79 -5.59
CA GLN A 22 4.14 -7.84 -6.03
C GLN A 22 4.79 -6.47 -6.14
N ASN A 23 4.63 -5.87 -7.31
CA ASN A 23 5.19 -4.56 -7.61
C ASN A 23 4.06 -3.64 -8.00
N ASN A 24 4.06 -2.44 -7.44
CA ASN A 24 3.20 -1.36 -7.87
C ASN A 24 4.07 -0.11 -8.06
N VAL A 25 4.06 0.43 -9.26
CA VAL A 25 4.74 1.68 -9.59
C VAL A 25 3.68 2.64 -10.08
N SER A 26 3.66 3.87 -9.58
CA SER A 26 2.83 4.92 -10.16
C SER A 26 3.64 6.18 -10.36
N VAL A 27 3.44 6.85 -11.49
CA VAL A 27 4.06 8.12 -11.83
C VAL A 27 2.94 9.16 -11.95
N PHE A 28 3.16 10.32 -11.36
CA PHE A 28 2.22 11.42 -11.29
C PHE A 28 2.89 12.70 -11.79
N LEU A 29 2.20 13.45 -12.64
CA LEU A 29 2.60 14.79 -13.02
C LEU A 29 1.59 15.76 -12.43
N SER A 30 2.04 16.53 -11.44
CA SER A 30 1.26 17.61 -10.83
C SER A 30 1.63 18.92 -11.50
N LYS A 31 0.64 19.61 -12.05
CA LYS A 31 0.74 20.96 -12.62
C LYS A 31 -0.18 21.89 -11.85
N PHE A 32 0.39 22.96 -11.32
CA PHE A 32 -0.32 24.07 -10.70
C PHE A 32 -0.17 25.28 -11.60
N ASP A 33 -1.28 25.82 -12.06
CA ASP A 33 -1.35 27.03 -12.87
C ASP A 33 -2.44 27.92 -12.30
N ASP A 34 -2.04 28.90 -11.48
CA ASP A 34 -2.93 29.90 -10.92
C ASP A 34 -2.47 31.32 -11.28
N GLY A 35 -3.37 32.04 -11.95
CA GLY A 35 -3.12 33.40 -12.41
C GLY A 35 -3.13 34.43 -11.28
N ASN A 36 -3.68 34.08 -10.11
CA ASN A 36 -3.74 34.94 -8.94
C ASN A 36 -3.87 34.13 -7.62
N LEU A 37 -2.88 33.30 -7.31
CA LEU A 37 -2.78 32.76 -5.95
C LEU A 37 -2.39 33.93 -5.05
N GLU A 38 -3.22 34.36 -4.08
CA GLU A 38 -2.89 35.40 -3.09
C GLU A 38 -2.16 36.66 -3.64
N GLY A 39 -2.51 37.15 -4.83
CA GLY A 39 -1.91 38.35 -5.44
C GLY A 39 -0.70 38.14 -6.35
N ALA A 40 -0.24 36.89 -6.56
CA ALA A 40 0.89 36.58 -7.44
C ALA A 40 0.62 35.37 -8.36
N LYS A 41 1.15 35.42 -9.59
CA LYS A 41 1.11 34.29 -10.52
C LYS A 41 1.92 33.12 -9.96
N TYR A 42 1.30 31.95 -9.82
CA TYR A 42 1.98 30.74 -9.38
C TYR A 42 1.86 29.66 -10.45
N ARG A 43 3.00 29.27 -11.01
CA ARG A 43 3.10 28.17 -11.97
C ARG A 43 4.20 27.22 -11.55
N ALA A 44 3.83 25.97 -11.30
CA ALA A 44 4.78 24.95 -10.91
C ALA A 44 4.35 23.59 -11.43
N SER A 45 5.32 22.79 -11.86
CA SER A 45 5.07 21.43 -12.34
C SER A 45 6.14 20.49 -11.80
N LYS A 46 5.73 19.34 -11.27
CA LYS A 46 6.66 18.32 -10.77
C LYS A 46 6.16 16.93 -11.14
N VAL A 47 7.08 16.12 -11.67
CA VAL A 47 6.87 14.68 -11.79
C VAL A 47 7.25 14.05 -10.47
N ALA A 48 6.36 13.22 -9.94
CA ALA A 48 6.58 12.40 -8.77
C ALA A 48 6.29 10.94 -9.11
N TYR A 49 6.83 10.02 -8.33
CA TYR A 49 6.54 8.61 -8.46
C TYR A 49 6.45 7.94 -7.10
N ASN A 50 5.66 6.88 -7.02
CA ASN A 50 5.66 5.95 -5.91
C ASN A 50 6.03 4.55 -6.39
N PHE A 51 6.57 3.77 -5.47
CA PHE A 51 6.99 2.41 -5.72
C PHE A 51 6.67 1.57 -4.49
N ASN A 52 6.02 0.44 -4.68
CA ASN A 52 5.82 -0.58 -3.66
C ASN A 52 6.34 -1.91 -4.22
N HIS A 53 7.15 -2.59 -3.43
CA HIS A 53 7.78 -3.85 -3.81
C HIS A 53 7.71 -4.80 -2.62
N ASN A 54 6.92 -5.86 -2.76
CA ASN A 54 6.64 -6.80 -1.69
C ASN A 54 7.00 -8.22 -2.11
N HIS A 55 7.76 -8.92 -1.26
CA HIS A 55 8.04 -10.34 -1.34
C HIS A 55 7.13 -11.08 -0.37
N SER A 56 6.52 -12.17 -0.83
CA SER A 56 5.81 -13.13 0.01
C SER A 56 6.42 -14.51 -0.21
N ILE A 57 7.03 -15.05 0.84
CA ILE A 57 7.80 -16.30 0.82
C ILE A 57 7.15 -17.29 1.78
N THR A 58 6.67 -18.41 1.26
CA THR A 58 6.08 -19.51 2.04
C THR A 58 7.11 -20.60 2.26
N LEU A 59 7.60 -20.75 3.48
CA LEU A 59 8.59 -21.76 3.81
C LEU A 59 7.94 -23.06 4.31
N PRO A 60 8.68 -24.19 4.26
CA PRO A 60 8.21 -25.46 4.84
C PRO A 60 7.81 -25.33 6.31
N LYS A 61 7.06 -26.30 6.81
CA LYS A 61 6.53 -26.29 8.19
C LYS A 61 5.59 -25.11 8.48
N ASN A 62 4.90 -24.53 7.49
CA ASN A 62 3.91 -23.45 7.68
C ASN A 62 4.50 -22.11 8.19
N TYR A 63 5.71 -21.78 7.76
CA TYR A 63 6.25 -20.43 7.92
C TYR A 63 5.88 -19.57 6.71
N ALA A 64 5.61 -18.29 6.94
CA ALA A 64 5.42 -17.29 5.91
C ALA A 64 6.23 -16.05 6.28
N ILE A 65 6.99 -15.53 5.33
CA ILE A 65 7.80 -14.33 5.46
C ILE A 65 7.28 -13.31 4.44
N GLU A 66 7.11 -12.08 4.89
CA GLU A 66 6.79 -10.96 4.03
C GLU A 66 7.83 -9.87 4.24
N VAL A 67 8.40 -9.37 3.16
CA VAL A 67 9.34 -8.24 3.19
C VAL A 67 8.91 -7.26 2.13
N GLY A 68 8.76 -5.99 2.50
CA GLY A 68 8.25 -4.97 1.63
C GLY A 68 9.04 -3.68 1.73
N ILE A 69 9.18 -2.97 0.63
CA ILE A 69 9.61 -1.58 0.61
C ILE A 69 8.54 -0.75 -0.09
N TRP A 70 8.24 0.40 0.50
CA TRP A 70 7.53 1.47 -0.19
C TRP A 70 8.44 2.67 -0.33
N LEU A 71 8.27 3.43 -1.40
CA LEU A 71 9.03 4.63 -1.71
C LEU A 71 8.12 5.66 -2.35
N ASN A 72 8.29 6.93 -1.96
CA ASN A 72 7.66 8.09 -2.57
C ASN A 72 8.75 9.10 -2.92
N SER A 73 8.81 9.53 -4.17
CA SER A 73 9.72 10.58 -4.59
C SER A 73 9.29 11.95 -4.04
N PRO A 74 10.20 12.95 -4.07
CA PRO A 74 9.83 14.35 -3.91
C PRO A 74 8.62 14.70 -4.78
N ARG A 75 7.62 15.36 -4.20
CA ARG A 75 6.40 15.79 -4.90
C ARG A 75 6.06 17.23 -4.54
N LEU A 76 5.21 17.82 -5.37
CA LEU A 76 4.69 19.17 -5.15
C LEU A 76 3.20 19.07 -4.84
N GLN A 77 2.77 19.74 -3.77
CA GLN A 77 1.39 19.82 -3.33
C GLN A 77 1.05 21.29 -3.09
N GLY A 78 0.51 21.95 -4.12
CA GLY A 78 0.30 23.40 -4.09
C GLY A 78 1.66 24.11 -4.06
N VAL A 79 1.90 24.91 -3.02
CA VAL A 79 3.16 25.63 -2.77
C VAL A 79 4.15 24.85 -1.90
N GLU A 80 3.72 23.73 -1.31
CA GLU A 80 4.56 22.84 -0.51
C GLU A 80 5.28 21.83 -1.41
N GLU A 81 6.59 21.77 -1.25
CA GLU A 81 7.43 20.80 -1.92
C GLU A 81 8.04 19.84 -0.90
N THR A 82 7.75 18.54 -1.03
CA THR A 82 8.57 17.52 -0.36
C THR A 82 9.95 17.49 -1.03
N THR A 83 11.02 17.56 -0.24
CA THR A 83 12.40 17.73 -0.74
C THR A 83 13.18 16.42 -0.82
N ILE A 84 12.81 15.41 -0.02
CA ILE A 84 13.47 14.11 0.02
C ILE A 84 12.62 12.99 -0.57
N THR A 85 13.29 11.90 -0.93
CA THR A 85 12.62 10.62 -1.21
C THR A 85 12.33 9.92 0.11
N GLN A 86 11.07 9.59 0.35
CA GLN A 86 10.64 8.88 1.55
C GLN A 86 10.54 7.40 1.24
N TYR A 87 11.02 6.56 2.15
CA TYR A 87 10.89 5.13 2.01
C TYR A 87 10.99 4.44 3.37
N ALA A 88 10.45 3.23 3.45
CA ALA A 88 10.70 2.34 4.58
C ALA A 88 10.63 0.88 4.14
N VAL A 89 11.46 0.07 4.82
CA VAL A 89 11.48 -1.38 4.67
C VAL A 89 10.77 -2.01 5.86
N ASN A 90 9.74 -2.80 5.55
CA ASN A 90 8.94 -3.51 6.53
C ASN A 90 9.18 -5.01 6.36
N ALA A 91 9.20 -5.74 7.46
CA ALA A 91 9.39 -7.19 7.45
C ALA A 91 8.49 -7.87 8.46
N ASN A 92 7.90 -8.99 8.08
CA ASN A 92 7.03 -9.79 8.92
C ASN A 92 7.37 -11.27 8.77
N ILE A 93 7.35 -12.00 9.88
CA ILE A 93 7.40 -13.46 9.90
C ILE A 93 6.19 -14.00 10.64
N GLN A 94 5.54 -14.99 10.04
CA GLN A 94 4.38 -15.66 10.60
C GLN A 94 4.60 -17.17 10.63
N LYS A 95 4.19 -17.79 11.73
CA LYS A 95 4.16 -19.24 11.90
C LYS A 95 2.71 -19.68 12.13
N SER A 96 2.24 -20.64 11.33
CA SER A 96 0.94 -21.27 11.56
C SER A 96 1.11 -22.63 12.24
N LEU A 97 0.29 -22.88 13.25
CA LEU A 97 0.26 -24.06 14.11
C LEU A 97 -1.17 -24.63 14.16
N MET A 98 -1.32 -25.83 14.72
CA MET A 98 -2.63 -26.46 14.97
C MET A 98 -3.54 -26.50 13.73
N ASN A 99 -3.02 -27.03 12.61
CA ASN A 99 -3.73 -27.04 11.32
C ASN A 99 -4.23 -25.65 10.90
N LYS A 100 -3.37 -24.63 11.06
CA LYS A 100 -3.63 -23.21 10.75
C LYS A 100 -4.67 -22.52 11.65
N LYS A 101 -5.09 -23.15 12.76
CA LYS A 101 -5.97 -22.51 13.76
C LYS A 101 -5.25 -21.45 14.59
N LEU A 102 -3.96 -21.65 14.86
CA LEU A 102 -3.14 -20.71 15.61
C LEU A 102 -2.11 -20.07 14.68
N LYS A 103 -2.03 -18.74 14.69
CA LYS A 103 -1.03 -17.96 13.96
C LYS A 103 -0.28 -17.07 14.94
N ILE A 104 1.03 -17.15 14.91
CA ILE A 104 1.93 -16.27 15.66
C ILE A 104 2.68 -15.44 14.62
N ARG A 105 2.71 -14.11 14.78
CA ARG A 105 3.40 -13.20 13.86
C ARG A 105 4.23 -12.20 14.65
N ILE A 106 5.45 -11.97 14.17
CA ILE A 106 6.31 -10.86 14.57
C ILE A 106 6.52 -9.99 13.33
N GLY A 107 6.39 -8.69 13.50
CA GLY A 107 6.54 -7.69 12.45
C GLY A 107 7.40 -6.53 12.89
N MET A 108 8.07 -5.91 11.93
CA MET A 108 8.86 -4.70 12.10
C MET A 108 8.50 -3.73 10.97
N ASP A 109 7.93 -2.60 11.34
CA ASP A 109 7.74 -1.45 10.45
C ASP A 109 8.99 -0.57 10.49
N ASP A 110 9.35 -0.01 9.34
CA ASP A 110 10.50 0.87 9.15
C ASP A 110 11.77 0.37 9.87
N THR A 111 12.19 -0.83 9.48
CA THR A 111 13.32 -1.58 10.07
C THR A 111 14.59 -0.73 10.15
N PHE A 112 14.78 0.19 9.19
CA PHE A 112 15.96 1.05 9.11
C PHE A 112 15.77 2.48 9.64
N LEU A 113 14.59 2.85 10.17
CA LEU A 113 14.27 4.23 10.63
C LEU A 113 14.57 5.27 9.53
N THR A 114 14.08 5.00 8.32
CA THR A 114 14.28 5.89 7.17
C THR A 114 13.08 6.77 6.90
N ASN A 115 11.90 6.43 7.42
CA ASN A 115 10.68 7.17 7.17
C ASN A 115 10.60 8.43 8.04
N HIS A 116 10.96 9.55 7.41
CA HIS A 116 10.70 10.90 7.88
C HIS A 116 10.29 11.75 6.68
N TRP A 117 9.75 12.92 6.94
CA TRP A 117 9.35 13.86 5.91
C TRP A 117 10.18 15.14 6.02
N GLU A 118 10.64 15.63 4.88
CA GLU A 118 11.20 16.96 4.75
C GLU A 118 10.45 17.71 3.66
N GLY A 119 10.12 18.95 3.95
CA GLY A 119 9.50 19.81 2.96
C GLY A 119 9.84 21.27 3.14
N ARG A 120 9.57 21.99 2.06
CA ARG A 120 9.88 23.39 1.89
C ARG A 120 8.68 24.10 1.32
N LEU A 121 8.44 25.31 1.80
CA LEU A 121 7.46 26.23 1.24
C LEU A 121 8.18 27.54 0.94
N LYS A 122 8.31 27.83 -0.36
CA LYS A 122 8.89 29.08 -0.88
C LYS A 122 7.83 29.78 -1.71
N TYR A 123 7.20 30.79 -1.12
CA TYR A 123 6.12 31.51 -1.78
C TYR A 123 6.08 32.96 -1.30
N GLN A 124 6.16 33.91 -2.23
CA GLN A 124 6.30 35.35 -1.96
C GLN A 124 7.44 35.64 -0.96
N ASN A 125 7.12 36.20 0.20
CA ASN A 125 8.06 36.52 1.29
C ASN A 125 8.22 35.39 2.31
N VAL A 126 7.55 34.24 2.11
CA VAL A 126 7.64 33.08 3.00
C VAL A 126 8.71 32.11 2.49
N ASN A 127 9.67 31.77 3.34
CA ASN A 127 10.68 30.74 3.11
C ASN A 127 10.75 29.84 4.36
N LEU A 128 10.00 28.74 4.32
CA LEU A 128 9.88 27.79 5.42
C LEU A 128 10.51 26.46 5.02
N ASN A 129 11.30 25.86 5.92
CA ASN A 129 11.77 24.48 5.83
C ASN A 129 11.30 23.74 7.08
N VAL A 130 10.75 22.55 6.89
CA VAL A 130 10.21 21.73 7.98
C VAL A 130 10.73 20.31 7.82
N VAL A 131 11.17 19.74 8.94
CA VAL A 131 11.54 18.33 9.04
C VAL A 131 10.62 17.69 10.08
N ASN A 132 9.95 16.61 9.70
CA ASN A 132 9.03 15.88 10.55
C ASN A 132 9.50 14.42 10.70
N HIS A 133 9.82 14.05 11.93
CA HIS A 133 10.20 12.68 12.29
C HIS A 133 9.02 11.96 12.91
N TYR A 134 8.62 10.85 12.29
CA TYR A 134 7.54 10.02 12.79
C TYR A 134 8.04 8.98 13.79
N LEU A 135 7.14 8.46 14.63
CA LEU A 135 7.35 7.19 15.31
C LEU A 135 7.13 6.03 14.33
N SER A 136 8.03 5.92 13.34
CA SER A 136 7.89 5.01 12.20
C SER A 136 8.40 3.60 12.52
N ARG A 137 9.52 3.48 13.24
CA ARG A 137 10.13 2.19 13.58
C ARG A 137 9.35 1.51 14.71
N ARG A 138 8.64 0.43 14.40
CA ARG A 138 7.75 -0.24 15.37
C ARG A 138 7.83 -1.75 15.23
N ALA A 139 8.02 -2.44 16.35
CA ALA A 139 7.89 -3.89 16.42
C ALA A 139 6.50 -4.27 16.90
N ALA A 140 5.88 -5.26 16.27
CA ALA A 140 4.58 -5.77 16.65
C ALA A 140 4.61 -7.29 16.79
N PHE A 141 4.02 -7.79 17.87
CA PHE A 141 3.77 -9.20 18.09
C PHE A 141 2.27 -9.44 18.08
N SER A 142 1.81 -10.48 17.37
CA SER A 142 0.40 -10.85 17.35
C SER A 142 0.21 -12.36 17.43
N VAL A 143 -0.77 -12.76 18.21
CA VAL A 143 -1.26 -14.14 18.31
C VAL A 143 -2.72 -14.14 17.90
N ASN A 144 -3.07 -14.97 16.94
CA ASN A 144 -4.42 -15.12 16.44
C ASN A 144 -4.83 -16.60 16.54
N TYR A 145 -5.93 -16.88 17.24
CA TYR A 145 -6.49 -18.21 17.37
C TYR A 145 -7.94 -18.23 16.86
N ASN A 146 -8.21 -19.10 15.90
CA ASN A 146 -9.52 -19.24 15.28
C ASN A 146 -10.29 -20.42 15.88
N PHE A 147 -11.37 -20.13 16.62
CA PHE A 147 -12.28 -21.11 17.20
C PHE A 147 -13.37 -21.56 16.19
N GLY A 148 -13.98 -22.74 16.41
CA GLY A 148 -15.09 -23.25 15.61
C GLY A 148 -14.72 -24.14 14.40
N ASN A 149 -15.73 -24.64 13.69
CA ASN A 149 -15.55 -25.43 12.47
C ASN A 149 -15.22 -24.51 11.29
N GLN A 150 -13.97 -24.53 10.85
CA GLN A 150 -13.50 -23.71 9.71
C GLN A 150 -13.94 -24.26 8.34
N ASN A 151 -14.54 -25.45 8.31
CA ASN A 151 -14.99 -26.15 7.11
C ASN A 151 -16.53 -26.20 7.01
N ILE A 152 -17.25 -25.28 7.65
CA ILE A 152 -18.69 -25.14 7.36
C ILE A 152 -18.78 -24.69 5.90
N LYS A 153 -18.96 -25.66 4.99
CA LYS A 153 -19.43 -25.42 3.63
C LYS A 153 -20.61 -24.47 3.78
N SER A 154 -20.53 -23.29 3.17
CA SER A 154 -21.55 -22.25 3.15
C SER A 154 -22.91 -22.87 3.38
N ALA A 155 -23.50 -22.62 4.55
CA ALA A 155 -24.72 -23.28 4.98
C ALA A 155 -25.77 -23.12 3.87
N ARG A 156 -25.95 -24.18 3.10
CA ARG A 156 -27.05 -24.44 2.15
C ARG A 156 -27.43 -23.21 1.31
N ASN A 157 -26.91 -23.12 0.08
CA ASN A 157 -27.66 -22.40 -0.98
C ASN A 157 -29.03 -23.06 -1.05
N ARG A 158 -30.01 -22.48 -0.34
CA ARG A 158 -31.39 -22.90 -0.41
C ARG A 158 -31.87 -22.29 -1.72
N ASN A 159 -31.71 -23.03 -2.81
CA ASN A 159 -32.35 -22.69 -4.07
C ASN A 159 -33.82 -22.47 -3.73
N THR A 160 -34.27 -21.23 -3.88
CA THR A 160 -35.66 -20.91 -3.64
C THR A 160 -36.46 -21.50 -4.80
N ALA A 161 -37.75 -21.79 -4.61
CA ALA A 161 -38.61 -22.30 -5.68
C ALA A 161 -38.57 -21.42 -6.95
N THR A 162 -38.24 -20.14 -6.78
CA THR A 162 -37.97 -19.14 -7.84
C THR A 162 -36.78 -19.46 -8.75
N ASP A 163 -35.72 -20.09 -8.23
CA ASP A 163 -34.53 -20.45 -9.00
C ASP A 163 -34.77 -21.66 -9.91
N ASP A 164 -35.65 -22.58 -9.49
CA ASP A 164 -36.07 -23.75 -10.26
C ASP A 164 -37.01 -23.35 -11.42
N ILE A 165 -37.82 -22.30 -11.24
CA ILE A 165 -38.66 -21.71 -12.31
C ILE A 165 -37.81 -21.01 -13.38
N LYS A 166 -36.72 -20.33 -12.99
CA LYS A 166 -35.81 -19.68 -13.96
C LYS A 166 -35.15 -20.69 -14.91
N GLY A 167 -34.81 -21.89 -14.44
CA GLY A 167 -34.27 -22.96 -15.29
C GLY A 167 -35.28 -23.53 -16.30
N ARG A 168 -36.58 -23.44 -16.00
CA ARG A 168 -37.66 -23.93 -16.87
C ARG A 168 -38.14 -22.90 -17.90
N ALA A 169 -38.00 -21.61 -17.60
CA ALA A 169 -38.43 -20.52 -18.49
C ALA A 169 -37.42 -20.16 -19.60
N GLY A 170 -36.21 -20.73 -19.57
CA GLY A 170 -35.15 -20.48 -20.56
C GLY A 170 -35.04 -21.51 -21.68
N GLY A 171 -36.01 -22.44 -21.80
CA GLY A 171 -36.06 -23.42 -22.88
C GLY A 171 -37.16 -23.07 -23.88
N ASN A 172 -36.87 -22.11 -24.77
CA ASN A 172 -37.43 -21.95 -26.11
C ASN A 172 -36.56 -20.97 -26.90
#